data_AF-A0A3N5TIZ7-F1
#
_entry.id   AF-A0A3N5TIZ7-F1
#
_cell.length_a   1.000
_cell.length_b   1.000
_cell.length_c   1.000
_cell.angle_alpha   90.00
_cell.angle_beta   90.00
_cell.angle_gamma   90.00
#
_symmetry.space_group_name_H-M   'P 1'
#
loop_
_entity.id
_entity.type
_entity.pdbx_description
1 polymer ?
#
loop_
_entity_poly.entity_id
_entity_poly.type
_entity_poly.pdbx_seq_one_letter_code
_entity_poly.pdbx_strand_id
1 'polypeptide(L)'
;MLEGLSKQISGDWADLQQVGLQPENLAAYFHFSNDDLSVLVSGLAGSYEQGIVEYKYGLLLPLFAGIEDIKFKNISLDELSAKTRAIDLLLFLCSLQRAVCSSGLAVRPEETEDDATSIDAPEIKLILADVMNRIKENPEAKNNNLVKMILTQLVIYQKERETMQKLAPNIKDLQKRKLFLDNFRTTFSRISESIRKYYTDLVSSEQKRERQIKQEQVFSLTQLPLKEMLTHFTKQAREISRIRSTISFALAGRYKVREILLRVYGEKESMQGLLDKELEAFGKAGKGVLPPLDAERVSIAWAQELKQIILQIS
;
A
#
# COMPACT_ATOMS: atom_id res chain seq x y z
N MET A 1 -20.08 5.44 -39.86
CA MET A 1 -19.26 4.73 -38.85
C MET A 1 -18.37 5.70 -38.06
N LEU A 2 -17.48 6.45 -38.73
CA LEU A 2 -16.60 7.43 -38.08
C LEU A 2 -17.37 8.52 -37.31
N GLU A 3 -18.52 8.96 -37.84
CA GLU A 3 -19.33 10.00 -37.17
C GLU A 3 -20.02 9.50 -35.89
N GLY A 4 -20.51 8.25 -35.88
CA GLY A 4 -21.12 7.62 -34.70
C GLY A 4 -20.09 7.37 -33.59
N LEU A 5 -18.93 6.83 -33.95
CA LEU A 5 -17.81 6.65 -33.02
C LEU A 5 -17.32 7.99 -32.46
N SER A 6 -17.19 9.02 -33.31
CA SER A 6 -16.78 10.37 -32.87
C SER A 6 -17.77 10.98 -31.88
N LYS A 7 -19.08 10.82 -32.14
CA LYS A 7 -20.15 11.24 -31.21
C LYS A 7 -20.06 10.50 -29.88
N GLN A 8 -19.85 9.18 -29.90
CA GLN A 8 -19.69 8.40 -28.66
C GLN A 8 -18.45 8.82 -27.87
N ILE A 9 -17.28 8.94 -28.50
CA ILE A 9 -16.05 9.36 -27.82
C ILE A 9 -16.24 10.74 -27.17
N SER A 10 -16.89 11.67 -27.88
CA SER A 10 -17.13 13.03 -27.37
C SER A 10 -18.16 13.03 -26.23
N GLY A 11 -19.21 12.22 -26.35
CA GLY A 11 -20.24 12.04 -25.32
C GLY A 11 -19.68 11.44 -24.04
N ASP A 12 -19.01 10.28 -24.14
CA ASP A 12 -18.43 9.59 -22.99
C ASP A 12 -17.44 10.47 -22.21
N TRP A 13 -16.66 11.30 -22.91
CA TRP A 13 -15.76 12.26 -22.28
C TRP A 13 -16.52 13.40 -21.59
N ALA A 14 -17.56 13.93 -22.23
CA ALA A 14 -18.40 14.98 -21.63
C ALA A 14 -19.13 14.47 -20.39
N ASP A 15 -19.63 13.24 -20.42
CA ASP A 15 -20.29 12.58 -19.29
C ASP A 15 -19.31 12.42 -18.13
N LEU A 16 -18.10 11.91 -18.38
CA LEU A 16 -17.05 11.80 -17.35
C LEU A 16 -16.67 13.17 -16.75
N GLN A 17 -16.72 14.25 -17.53
CA GLN A 17 -16.47 15.60 -17.02
C GLN A 17 -17.59 16.10 -16.09
N GLN A 18 -18.83 15.61 -16.24
CA GLN A 18 -20.00 16.02 -15.45
C GLN A 18 -20.13 15.28 -14.12
N VAL A 19 -19.52 14.09 -13.97
CA VAL A 19 -19.54 13.27 -12.74
C VAL A 19 -19.03 14.04 -11.50
N GLY A 20 -18.19 15.05 -11.72
CA GLY A 20 -17.49 15.77 -10.67
C GLY A 20 -16.14 15.10 -10.32
N LEU A 21 -15.41 15.73 -9.41
CA LEU A 21 -14.03 15.33 -9.05
C LEU A 21 -13.95 14.58 -7.71
N GLN A 22 -15.08 14.16 -7.14
CA GLN A 22 -15.08 13.41 -5.89
C GLN A 22 -14.86 11.91 -6.16
N PRO A 23 -14.02 11.22 -5.36
CA PRO A 23 -13.68 9.82 -5.60
C PRO A 23 -14.90 8.88 -5.61
N GLU A 24 -15.89 9.13 -4.76
CA GLU A 24 -17.13 8.35 -4.65
C GLU A 24 -17.96 8.45 -5.93
N ASN A 25 -18.07 9.66 -6.49
CA ASN A 25 -18.80 9.89 -7.73
C ASN A 25 -18.12 9.18 -8.90
N LEU A 26 -16.78 9.23 -8.95
CA LEU A 26 -16.01 8.52 -9.97
C LEU A 26 -16.20 7.01 -9.85
N ALA A 27 -16.12 6.43 -8.65
CA ALA A 27 -16.32 5.00 -8.43
C ALA A 27 -17.76 4.57 -8.80
N ALA A 28 -18.76 5.38 -8.45
CA ALA A 28 -20.15 5.16 -8.82
C ALA A 28 -20.37 5.19 -10.34
N TYR A 29 -19.73 6.13 -11.05
CA TYR A 29 -19.80 6.24 -12.51
C TYR A 29 -19.27 5.00 -13.23
N PHE A 30 -18.18 4.41 -12.74
CA PHE A 30 -17.62 3.17 -13.31
C PHE A 30 -18.28 1.89 -12.78
N HIS A 31 -19.28 2.02 -11.90
CA HIS A 31 -19.95 0.91 -11.22
C HIS A 31 -18.92 -0.04 -10.58
N PHE A 32 -18.00 0.52 -9.80
CA PHE A 32 -17.01 -0.26 -9.07
C PHE A 32 -17.62 -0.90 -7.83
N SER A 33 -17.38 -2.20 -7.67
CA SER A 33 -17.66 -2.93 -6.45
C SER A 33 -16.50 -2.79 -5.47
N ASN A 34 -16.70 -3.18 -4.21
CA ASN A 34 -15.63 -3.22 -3.22
C ASN A 34 -14.49 -4.15 -3.63
N ASP A 35 -14.77 -5.21 -4.39
CA ASP A 35 -13.74 -6.09 -4.93
C ASP A 35 -12.85 -5.36 -5.95
N ASP A 36 -13.43 -4.52 -6.80
CA ASP A 36 -12.67 -3.72 -7.77
C ASP A 36 -11.77 -2.69 -7.08
N LEU A 37 -12.30 -2.03 -6.04
CA LEU A 37 -11.54 -1.07 -5.24
C LEU A 37 -10.42 -1.79 -4.46
N SER A 38 -10.69 -2.98 -3.93
CA SER A 38 -9.67 -3.83 -3.29
C SER A 38 -8.57 -4.27 -4.26
N VAL A 39 -8.91 -4.56 -5.53
CA VAL A 39 -7.93 -4.84 -6.59
C VAL A 39 -7.04 -3.61 -6.85
N LEU A 40 -7.61 -2.41 -6.89
CA LEU A 40 -6.82 -1.17 -7.01
C LEU A 40 -5.89 -0.97 -5.82
N VAL A 41 -6.40 -1.10 -4.60
CA VAL A 41 -5.62 -0.94 -3.35
C VAL A 41 -4.46 -1.95 -3.31
N SER A 42 -4.73 -3.21 -3.65
CA SER A 42 -3.72 -4.27 -3.65
C SER A 42 -2.67 -4.04 -4.74
N GLY A 43 -3.11 -3.62 -5.94
CA GLY A 43 -2.23 -3.28 -7.05
C GLY A 43 -1.31 -2.11 -6.74
N LEU A 44 -1.84 -1.02 -6.20
CA LEU A 44 -1.06 0.15 -5.78
C LEU A 44 -0.10 -0.18 -4.63
N ALA A 45 -0.49 -1.07 -3.71
CA ALA A 45 0.39 -1.55 -2.64
C ALA A 45 1.53 -2.45 -3.16
N GLY A 46 1.30 -3.17 -4.27
CA GLY A 46 2.26 -4.06 -4.90
C GLY A 46 3.28 -3.38 -5.81
N SER A 47 3.07 -2.12 -6.21
CA SER A 47 3.96 -1.38 -7.09
C SER A 47 5.06 -0.62 -6.33
N TYR A 48 6.10 -1.35 -5.93
CA TYR A 48 7.17 -0.84 -5.09
C TYR A 48 8.36 -0.25 -5.87
N GLU A 49 8.51 -0.54 -7.17
CA GLU A 49 9.66 -0.10 -7.96
C GLU A 49 9.40 1.23 -8.65
N GLN A 50 8.31 1.34 -9.42
CA GLN A 50 7.97 2.59 -10.13
C GLN A 50 6.60 3.15 -9.76
N GLY A 51 6.02 2.72 -8.63
CA GLY A 51 4.81 3.31 -8.06
C GLY A 51 3.61 3.27 -9.00
N ILE A 52 2.91 4.41 -9.13
CA ILE A 52 1.68 4.46 -9.92
C ILE A 52 1.90 4.15 -11.40
N VAL A 53 3.06 4.52 -11.96
CA VAL A 53 3.39 4.27 -13.38
C VAL A 53 3.53 2.78 -13.65
N GLU A 54 4.21 2.05 -12.75
CA GLU A 54 4.32 0.58 -12.81
C GLU A 54 2.93 -0.06 -12.84
N TYR A 55 2.05 0.36 -11.93
CA TYR A 55 0.70 -0.20 -11.85
C TYR A 55 -0.10 0.05 -13.13
N LYS A 56 -0.03 1.27 -13.67
CA LYS A 56 -0.68 1.62 -14.94
C LYS A 56 -0.15 0.78 -16.10
N TYR A 57 1.15 0.53 -16.17
CA TYR A 57 1.74 -0.39 -17.13
C TYR A 57 1.18 -1.81 -16.95
N GLY A 58 1.04 -2.26 -15.70
CA GLY A 58 0.41 -3.54 -15.35
C GLY A 58 -1.04 -3.68 -15.84
N LEU A 59 -1.79 -2.60 -15.92
CA LEU A 59 -3.14 -2.58 -16.50
C LEU A 59 -3.12 -2.47 -18.04
N LEU A 60 -2.21 -1.67 -18.59
CA LEU A 60 -2.17 -1.32 -20.01
C LEU A 60 -1.58 -2.44 -20.89
N LEU A 61 -0.48 -3.06 -20.47
CA LEU A 61 0.23 -4.06 -21.27
C LEU A 61 -0.61 -5.32 -21.54
N PRO A 62 -1.32 -5.90 -20.56
CA PRO A 62 -2.17 -7.07 -20.80
C PRO A 62 -3.38 -6.79 -21.70
N LEU A 63 -3.87 -5.54 -21.70
CA LEU A 63 -4.90 -5.09 -22.64
C LEU A 63 -4.36 -5.16 -24.07
N PHE A 64 -3.22 -4.54 -24.35
CA PHE A 64 -2.63 -4.55 -25.68
C PHE A 64 -2.15 -5.93 -26.14
N ALA A 65 -1.62 -6.75 -25.23
CA ALA A 65 -1.30 -8.15 -25.54
C ALA A 65 -2.56 -8.93 -25.92
N GLY A 66 -3.67 -8.71 -25.21
CA GLY A 66 -4.96 -9.29 -25.56
C GLY A 66 -5.49 -8.81 -26.91
N ILE A 67 -5.29 -7.54 -27.27
CA ILE A 67 -5.68 -7.00 -28.57
C ILE A 67 -4.76 -7.54 -29.68
N GLU A 68 -3.47 -7.69 -29.42
CA GLU A 68 -2.48 -8.25 -30.35
C GLU A 68 -2.82 -9.66 -30.77
N ASP A 69 -3.25 -10.49 -29.81
CA ASP A 69 -3.64 -11.87 -30.04
C ASP A 69 -4.68 -12.02 -31.16
N ILE A 70 -5.50 -11.00 -31.40
CA ILE A 70 -6.51 -10.96 -32.48
C ILE A 70 -5.86 -11.02 -33.88
N LYS A 71 -4.57 -10.70 -33.99
CA LYS A 71 -3.80 -10.93 -35.23
C LYS A 71 -3.76 -12.42 -35.58
N PHE A 72 -3.72 -13.30 -34.58
CA PHE A 72 -3.45 -14.73 -34.75
C PHE A 72 -4.67 -15.62 -34.48
N LYS A 73 -5.56 -15.22 -33.56
CA LYS A 73 -6.74 -16.01 -33.17
C LYS A 73 -8.01 -15.16 -33.10
N ASN A 74 -9.18 -15.81 -33.22
CA ASN A 74 -10.45 -15.15 -32.90
C ASN A 74 -10.59 -15.08 -31.38
N ILE A 75 -10.87 -13.89 -30.85
CA ILE A 75 -11.15 -13.67 -29.43
C ILE A 75 -12.66 -13.57 -29.26
N SER A 76 -13.19 -14.19 -28.21
CA SER A 76 -14.62 -14.09 -27.89
C SER A 76 -14.96 -12.67 -27.41
N LEU A 77 -16.20 -12.23 -27.64
CA LEU A 77 -16.64 -10.91 -27.14
C LEU A 77 -16.61 -10.85 -25.61
N ASP A 78 -16.82 -11.98 -24.95
CA ASP A 78 -16.76 -12.10 -23.48
C ASP A 78 -15.34 -11.92 -22.95
N GLU A 79 -14.34 -12.54 -23.60
CA GLU A 79 -12.92 -12.31 -23.25
C GLU A 79 -12.51 -10.85 -23.44
N LEU A 80 -13.00 -10.20 -24.50
CA LEU A 80 -12.73 -8.79 -24.74
C LEU A 80 -13.44 -7.89 -23.73
N SER A 81 -14.67 -8.22 -23.34
CA SER A 81 -15.41 -7.53 -22.29
C SER A 81 -14.78 -7.72 -20.90
N ALA A 82 -14.13 -8.84 -20.61
CA ALA A 82 -13.37 -9.00 -19.38
C ALA A 82 -12.16 -8.04 -19.35
N LYS A 83 -11.54 -7.82 -20.52
CA LYS A 83 -10.40 -6.88 -20.66
C LYS A 83 -10.81 -5.41 -20.58
N THR A 84 -12.06 -5.05 -20.84
CA THR A 84 -12.52 -3.66 -20.64
C THR A 84 -12.53 -3.27 -19.16
N ARG A 85 -12.62 -4.21 -18.22
CA ARG A 85 -12.54 -3.83 -16.79
C ARG A 85 -11.20 -3.18 -16.43
N ALA A 86 -10.09 -3.70 -16.96
CA ALA A 86 -8.77 -3.12 -16.74
C ALA A 86 -8.66 -1.69 -17.31
N ILE A 87 -9.36 -1.38 -18.41
CA ILE A 87 -9.36 -0.01 -18.97
C ILE A 87 -10.18 0.95 -18.11
N ASP A 88 -11.27 0.47 -17.49
CA ASP A 88 -12.05 1.25 -16.54
C ASP A 88 -11.21 1.60 -15.31
N LEU A 89 -10.51 0.61 -14.75
CA LEU A 89 -9.60 0.81 -13.61
C LEU A 89 -8.51 1.84 -13.95
N LEU A 90 -7.90 1.74 -15.13
CA LEU A 90 -6.88 2.67 -15.59
C LEU A 90 -7.44 4.09 -15.78
N LEU A 91 -8.63 4.21 -16.38
CA LEU A 91 -9.30 5.50 -16.58
C LEU A 91 -9.68 6.15 -15.24
N PHE A 92 -10.15 5.35 -14.29
CA PHE A 92 -10.45 5.80 -12.93
C PHE A 92 -9.21 6.36 -12.25
N LEU A 93 -8.06 5.66 -12.28
CA LEU A 93 -6.82 6.16 -11.69
C LEU A 93 -6.37 7.49 -12.31
N CYS A 94 -6.36 7.60 -13.64
CA CYS A 94 -6.02 8.86 -14.30
C CYS A 94 -7.01 9.98 -13.97
N SER A 95 -8.29 9.65 -13.81
CA SER A 95 -9.33 10.61 -13.40
C SER A 95 -9.16 11.05 -11.94
N LEU A 96 -8.74 10.13 -11.07
CA LEU A 96 -8.47 10.40 -9.66
C LEU A 96 -7.22 11.28 -9.49
N GLN A 97 -6.14 11.02 -10.23
CA GLN A 97 -4.98 11.91 -10.26
C GLN A 97 -5.34 13.31 -10.78
N ARG A 98 -6.16 13.36 -11.83
CA ARG A 98 -6.71 14.63 -12.34
C ARG A 98 -7.53 15.35 -11.26
N ALA A 99 -8.34 14.63 -10.49
CA ALA A 99 -9.11 15.19 -9.40
C ALA A 99 -8.22 15.75 -8.29
N VAL A 100 -7.24 14.99 -7.81
CA VAL A 100 -6.25 15.44 -6.81
C VAL A 100 -5.55 16.74 -7.27
N CYS A 101 -5.11 16.81 -8.53
CA CYS A 101 -4.49 18.01 -9.08
C CYS A 101 -5.43 19.22 -9.23
N SER A 102 -6.74 18.99 -9.36
CA SER A 102 -7.74 20.02 -9.64
C SER A 102 -8.37 20.58 -8.37
N SER A 103 -8.72 19.72 -7.42
CA SER A 103 -9.46 20.09 -6.20
C SER A 103 -8.58 20.17 -4.96
N GLY A 104 -7.33 19.70 -5.02
CA GLY A 104 -6.46 19.62 -3.85
C GLY A 104 -7.00 18.65 -2.80
N LEU A 105 -7.68 17.57 -3.23
CA LEU A 105 -8.00 16.40 -2.40
C LEU A 105 -6.72 15.91 -1.73
N ALA A 106 -6.46 16.40 -0.52
CA ALA A 106 -5.38 15.96 0.34
C ALA A 106 -5.95 14.95 1.33
N VAL A 107 -5.37 13.76 1.38
CA VAL A 107 -5.70 12.76 2.39
C VAL A 107 -5.29 13.32 3.74
N ARG A 108 -6.25 13.47 4.65
CA ARG A 108 -5.93 13.60 6.08
C ARG A 108 -5.28 12.28 6.50
N PRO A 109 -4.08 12.28 7.08
CA PRO A 109 -3.55 11.07 7.68
C PRO A 109 -4.50 10.69 8.82
N GLU A 110 -5.23 9.58 8.66
CA GLU A 110 -5.88 8.96 9.80
C GLU A 110 -4.78 8.45 10.72
N GLU A 111 -4.77 8.97 11.95
CA GLU A 111 -4.14 8.32 13.08
C GLU A 111 -4.89 7.00 13.30
N THR A 112 -4.47 5.93 12.64
CA THR A 112 -4.99 4.59 12.94
C THR A 112 -4.63 4.28 14.39
N GLU A 113 -5.66 4.29 15.23
CA GLU A 113 -5.64 3.84 16.62
C GLU A 113 -5.07 2.42 16.73
N ASP A 114 -4.45 2.18 17.88
CA ASP A 114 -3.65 1.01 18.22
C ASP A 114 -4.33 -0.34 17.91
N ASP A 115 -3.91 -0.99 16.83
CA ASP A 115 -4.00 -2.46 16.72
C ASP A 115 -2.98 -3.09 17.67
N ALA A 116 -3.39 -3.23 18.94
CA ALA A 116 -2.75 -4.10 19.91
C ALA A 116 -2.95 -5.56 19.47
N THR A 117 -2.13 -6.01 18.52
CA THR A 117 -1.99 -7.43 18.21
C THR A 117 -1.44 -8.13 19.46
N SER A 118 -2.27 -8.99 20.06
CA SER A 118 -1.89 -9.87 21.15
C SER A 118 -0.86 -10.88 20.65
N ILE A 119 0.42 -10.53 20.74
CA ILE A 119 1.51 -11.47 20.51
C ILE A 119 1.50 -12.48 21.66
N ASP A 120 1.26 -13.75 21.34
CA ASP A 120 1.39 -14.86 22.29
C ASP A 120 2.77 -14.79 22.95
N ALA A 121 2.80 -14.52 24.25
CA ALA A 121 4.03 -14.13 24.93
C ALA A 121 5.05 -15.29 24.95
N PRO A 122 6.20 -15.19 24.26
CA PRO A 122 7.16 -16.28 24.17
C PRO A 122 7.73 -16.67 25.55
N GLU A 123 8.30 -17.87 25.63
CA GLU A 123 9.01 -18.32 26.82
C GLU A 123 10.21 -17.41 27.13
N ILE A 124 10.49 -17.17 28.42
CA ILE A 124 11.55 -16.26 28.88
C ILE A 124 12.92 -16.61 28.27
N LYS A 125 13.20 -17.90 28.05
CA LYS A 125 14.45 -18.36 27.42
C LYS A 125 14.61 -17.81 25.99
N LEU A 126 13.52 -17.75 25.23
CA LEU A 126 13.50 -17.23 23.86
C LEU A 126 13.67 -15.71 23.86
N ILE A 127 12.96 -15.01 24.76
CA ILE A 127 13.10 -13.56 24.96
C ILE A 127 14.57 -13.20 25.25
N LEU A 128 15.25 -13.97 26.09
CA LEU A 128 16.64 -13.73 26.45
C LEU A 128 17.62 -14.01 25.31
N ALA A 129 17.40 -15.09 24.55
CA ALA A 129 18.22 -15.39 23.39
C ALA A 129 18.10 -14.26 22.35
N ASP A 130 16.89 -13.76 22.13
CA ASP A 130 16.62 -12.66 21.21
C ASP A 130 17.27 -11.34 21.68
N VAL A 131 17.08 -10.94 22.94
CA VAL A 131 17.72 -9.74 23.51
C VAL A 131 19.25 -9.81 23.44
N MET A 132 19.84 -10.98 23.71
CA MET A 132 21.29 -11.16 23.64
C MET A 132 21.82 -11.16 22.20
N ASN A 133 21.07 -11.68 21.24
CA ASN A 133 21.42 -11.60 19.82
C ASN A 133 21.37 -10.16 19.33
N ARG A 134 20.31 -9.40 19.70
CA ARG A 134 20.18 -7.96 19.38
C ARG A 134 21.33 -7.13 19.94
N ILE A 135 21.79 -7.43 21.15
CA ILE A 135 22.95 -6.78 21.76
C ILE A 135 24.27 -7.12 21.04
N LYS A 136 24.39 -8.35 20.50
CA LYS A 136 25.56 -8.77 19.72
C LYS A 136 25.58 -8.09 18.34
N GLU A 137 24.44 -8.01 17.68
CA GLU A 137 24.28 -7.38 16.38
C GLU A 137 24.36 -5.85 16.45
N ASN A 138 23.85 -5.26 17.53
CA ASN A 138 23.93 -3.83 17.79
C ASN A 138 24.35 -3.55 19.24
N PRO A 139 25.64 -3.20 19.47
CA PRO A 139 26.15 -2.86 20.80
C PRO A 139 25.43 -1.68 21.48
N GLU A 140 24.82 -0.77 20.72
CA GLU A 140 24.06 0.36 21.26
C GLU A 140 22.70 -0.03 21.81
N ALA A 141 22.18 -1.22 21.47
CA ALA A 141 20.94 -1.75 22.04
C ALA A 141 21.01 -1.91 23.56
N LYS A 142 22.23 -2.04 24.13
CA LYS A 142 22.46 -2.01 25.58
C LYS A 142 22.05 -0.69 26.24
N ASN A 143 22.00 0.41 25.49
CA ASN A 143 21.63 1.71 26.02
C ASN A 143 20.11 1.91 26.10
N ASN A 144 19.32 1.08 25.43
CA ASN A 144 17.86 1.10 25.49
C ASN A 144 17.36 0.79 26.91
N ASN A 145 16.47 1.66 27.43
CA ASN A 145 15.93 1.54 28.78
C ASN A 145 15.18 0.22 29.00
N LEU A 146 14.42 -0.25 28.00
CA LEU A 146 13.65 -1.49 28.09
C LEU A 146 14.56 -2.72 28.14
N VAL A 147 15.66 -2.71 27.38
CA VAL A 147 16.70 -3.75 27.43
C VAL A 147 17.35 -3.79 28.81
N LYS A 148 17.67 -2.63 29.41
CA LYS A 148 18.20 -2.54 30.77
C LYS A 148 17.22 -3.08 31.81
N MET A 149 15.92 -2.79 31.67
CA MET A 149 14.88 -3.29 32.57
C MET A 149 14.75 -4.81 32.50
N ILE A 150 14.78 -5.40 31.30
CA ILE A 150 14.78 -6.87 31.11
C ILE A 150 16.00 -7.51 31.78
N LEU A 151 17.20 -6.97 31.55
CA LEU A 151 18.44 -7.47 32.16
C LEU A 151 18.43 -7.34 33.69
N THR A 152 17.86 -6.25 34.22
CA THR A 152 17.73 -6.04 35.67
C THR A 152 16.81 -7.10 36.30
N GLN A 153 15.65 -7.36 35.68
CA GLN A 153 14.73 -8.40 36.13
C GLN A 153 15.35 -9.80 36.04
N LEU A 154 16.22 -10.05 35.06
CA LEU A 154 16.97 -11.30 34.97
C LEU A 154 17.96 -11.48 36.12
N VAL A 155 18.67 -10.42 36.52
CA VAL A 155 19.56 -10.47 37.69
C VAL A 155 18.78 -10.78 38.97
N ILE A 156 17.59 -10.20 39.11
CA ILE A 156 16.68 -10.51 40.23
C ILE A 156 16.23 -11.97 40.17
N TYR A 157 15.84 -12.46 38.99
CA TYR A 157 15.46 -13.87 38.76
C TYR A 157 16.58 -14.84 39.18
N GLN A 158 17.83 -14.56 38.80
CA GLN A 158 18.99 -15.39 39.14
C GLN A 158 19.26 -15.39 40.64
N LYS A 159 19.23 -14.21 41.28
CA LYS A 159 19.39 -14.09 42.73
C LYS A 159 18.32 -14.87 43.49
N GLU A 160 17.05 -14.73 43.10
CA GLU A 160 15.93 -15.47 43.70
C GLU A 160 16.04 -16.98 43.51
N ARG A 161 16.55 -17.42 42.35
CA ARG A 161 16.83 -18.84 42.10
C ARG A 161 17.92 -19.39 43.01
N GLU A 162 18.97 -18.61 43.24
CA GLU A 162 20.06 -18.99 44.15
C GLU A 162 19.61 -19.04 45.62
N THR A 163 18.80 -18.08 46.08
CA THR A 163 18.19 -18.13 47.43
C THR A 163 17.27 -19.34 47.57
N MET A 164 16.47 -19.66 46.55
CA MET A 164 15.63 -20.85 46.54
C MET A 164 16.48 -22.13 46.67
N GLN A 165 17.53 -22.27 45.87
CA GLN A 165 18.42 -23.46 45.93
C GLN A 165 19.13 -23.62 47.29
N LYS A 166 19.47 -22.51 47.95
CA LYS A 166 20.13 -22.52 49.27
C LYS A 166 19.16 -22.80 50.43
N LEU A 167 17.93 -22.29 50.35
CA LEU A 167 16.95 -22.37 51.45
C LEU A 167 16.02 -23.58 51.35
N ALA A 168 15.71 -24.05 50.14
CA ALA A 168 14.85 -25.22 49.92
C ALA A 168 15.29 -26.51 50.66
N PRO A 169 16.58 -26.89 50.73
CA PRO A 169 17.00 -28.10 51.45
C PRO A 169 16.94 -27.96 52.98
N ASN A 170 16.85 -26.73 53.52
CA ASN A 170 16.91 -26.47 54.96
C ASN A 170 15.54 -26.41 55.64
N ILE A 171 14.44 -26.47 54.88
CA ILE A 171 13.07 -26.41 55.39
C ILE A 171 12.55 -27.83 55.63
N LYS A 172 12.65 -28.31 56.89
CA LYS A 172 12.22 -29.66 57.30
C LYS A 172 10.70 -29.80 57.52
N ASP A 173 10.00 -28.67 57.69
CA ASP A 173 8.55 -28.62 57.95
C ASP A 173 7.77 -28.57 56.62
N LEU A 174 6.88 -29.53 56.44
CA LEU A 174 6.14 -29.78 55.20
C LEU A 174 5.15 -28.64 54.85
N GLN A 175 4.54 -28.00 55.85
CA GLN A 175 3.62 -26.87 55.62
C GLN A 175 4.38 -25.58 55.29
N LYS A 176 5.50 -25.32 56.00
CA LYS A 176 6.37 -24.18 55.71
C LYS A 176 7.03 -24.29 54.35
N ARG A 177 7.37 -25.51 53.91
CA ARG A 177 7.91 -25.77 52.57
C ARG A 177 6.90 -25.45 51.47
N LYS A 178 5.61 -25.76 51.68
CA LYS A 178 4.54 -25.43 50.72
C LYS A 178 4.34 -23.92 50.59
N LEU A 179 4.21 -23.21 51.72
CA LEU A 179 4.09 -21.74 51.75
C LEU A 179 5.30 -21.05 51.13
N PHE A 180 6.51 -21.56 51.40
CA PHE A 180 7.74 -21.11 50.75
C PHE A 180 7.65 -21.25 49.23
N LEU A 181 7.34 -22.46 48.72
CA LEU A 181 7.23 -22.69 47.28
C LEU A 181 6.15 -21.83 46.59
N ASP A 182 5.02 -21.59 47.26
CA ASP A 182 3.94 -20.75 46.71
C ASP A 182 4.35 -19.26 46.64
N ASN A 183 5.07 -18.76 47.65
CA ASN A 183 5.67 -17.42 47.61
C ASN A 183 6.72 -17.31 46.50
N PHE A 184 7.55 -18.33 46.32
CA PHE A 184 8.53 -18.36 45.22
C PHE A 184 7.84 -18.38 43.86
N ARG A 185 6.81 -19.20 43.66
CA ARG A 185 6.02 -19.22 42.42
C ARG A 185 5.41 -17.86 42.10
N THR A 186 4.86 -17.19 43.11
CA THR A 186 4.29 -15.84 42.96
C THR A 186 5.36 -14.83 42.54
N THR A 187 6.53 -14.85 43.20
CA THR A 187 7.66 -13.99 42.85
C THR A 187 8.17 -14.25 41.43
N PHE A 188 8.30 -15.52 41.04
CA PHE A 188 8.73 -15.91 39.69
C PHE A 188 7.70 -15.53 38.63
N SER A 189 6.39 -15.68 38.88
CA SER A 189 5.33 -15.23 37.96
C SER A 189 5.43 -13.73 37.73
N ARG A 190 5.55 -12.94 38.82
CA ARG A 190 5.67 -11.48 38.73
C ARG A 190 6.90 -11.02 37.93
N ILE A 191 8.05 -11.67 38.14
CA ILE A 191 9.27 -11.37 37.37
C ILE A 191 9.07 -11.75 35.90
N SER A 192 8.45 -12.89 35.63
CA SER A 192 8.18 -13.38 34.26
C SER A 192 7.22 -12.47 33.50
N GLU A 193 6.14 -12.03 34.14
CA GLU A 193 5.19 -11.05 33.60
C GLU A 193 5.88 -9.70 33.31
N SER A 194 6.75 -9.24 34.22
CA SER A 194 7.51 -8.00 34.02
C SER A 194 8.45 -8.10 32.82
N ILE A 195 9.18 -9.21 32.68
CA ILE A 195 10.07 -9.45 31.54
C ILE A 195 9.28 -9.49 30.23
N ARG A 196 8.14 -10.19 30.20
CA ARG A 196 7.26 -10.26 29.03
C ARG A 196 6.74 -8.90 28.64
N LYS A 197 6.25 -8.11 29.61
CA LYS A 197 5.77 -6.74 29.38
C LYS A 197 6.85 -5.86 28.75
N TYR A 198 8.03 -5.79 29.36
CA TYR A 198 9.12 -4.98 28.82
C TYR A 198 9.58 -5.43 27.43
N TYR A 199 9.49 -6.73 27.14
CA TYR A 199 9.82 -7.26 25.82
C TYR A 199 8.76 -6.90 24.76
N THR A 200 7.47 -7.04 25.08
CA THR A 200 6.39 -6.59 24.19
C THR A 200 6.48 -5.09 23.93
N ASP A 201 6.77 -4.30 24.95
CA ASP A 201 6.98 -2.85 24.83
C ASP A 201 8.21 -2.54 23.95
N LEU A 202 9.28 -3.33 24.05
CA LEU A 202 10.47 -3.18 23.22
C LEU A 202 10.14 -3.43 21.74
N VAL A 203 9.54 -4.58 21.43
CA VAL A 203 9.18 -4.97 20.06
C VAL A 203 8.19 -3.99 19.45
N SER A 204 7.16 -3.57 20.20
CA SER A 204 6.19 -2.58 19.72
C SER A 204 6.83 -1.20 19.51
N SER A 205 7.75 -0.76 20.38
CA SER A 205 8.46 0.51 20.20
C SER A 205 9.36 0.52 18.95
N GLU A 206 10.00 -0.61 18.64
CA GLU A 206 10.82 -0.77 17.45
C GLU A 206 9.96 -0.86 16.19
N GLN A 207 8.84 -1.58 16.22
CA GLN A 207 7.87 -1.60 15.13
C GLN A 207 7.26 -0.22 14.89
N LYS A 208 6.92 0.53 15.95
CA LYS A 208 6.46 1.92 15.85
C LYS A 208 7.56 2.81 15.27
N ARG A 209 8.82 2.64 15.67
CA ARG A 209 9.96 3.38 15.11
C ARG A 209 10.23 3.03 13.65
N GLU A 210 10.15 1.77 13.24
CA GLU A 210 10.28 1.37 11.83
C GLU A 210 9.13 1.90 10.98
N ARG A 211 7.90 1.89 11.51
CA ARG A 211 6.73 2.52 10.88
C ARG A 211 6.91 4.03 10.78
N GLN A 212 7.41 4.69 11.83
CA GLN A 212 7.71 6.12 11.84
C GLN A 212 8.84 6.48 10.89
N ILE A 213 9.93 5.70 10.80
CA ILE A 213 11.00 5.93 9.82
C ILE A 213 10.46 5.75 8.38
N LYS A 214 9.56 4.78 8.17
CA LYS A 214 8.87 4.61 6.89
C LYS A 214 7.88 5.75 6.60
N GLN A 215 7.19 6.29 7.61
CA GLN A 215 6.24 7.41 7.51
C GLN A 215 6.93 8.78 7.38
N GLU A 216 8.05 9.01 8.06
CA GLU A 216 8.90 10.22 7.92
C GLU A 216 9.55 10.30 6.53
N GLN A 217 9.61 9.19 5.80
CA GLN A 217 9.98 9.15 4.39
C GLN A 217 8.79 9.30 3.42
N VAL A 218 7.54 9.37 3.91
CA VAL A 218 6.36 9.62 3.08
C VAL A 218 6.27 11.12 2.81
N PHE A 219 6.79 11.45 1.64
CA PHE A 219 6.59 12.73 1.01
C PHE A 219 5.09 13.00 0.78
N SER A 220 4.57 14.13 1.27
CA SER A 220 3.18 14.54 1.00
C SER A 220 3.08 15.20 -0.38
N LEU A 221 2.12 14.74 -1.20
CA LEU A 221 1.85 15.31 -2.53
C LEU A 221 1.50 16.81 -2.50
N THR A 222 1.11 17.34 -1.33
CA THR A 222 0.83 18.77 -1.12
C THR A 222 2.03 19.67 -1.42
N GLN A 223 3.24 19.12 -1.41
CA GLN A 223 4.47 19.86 -1.69
C GLN A 223 4.83 19.89 -3.19
N LEU A 224 4.15 19.12 -4.04
CA LEU A 224 4.39 19.13 -5.49
C LEU A 224 3.68 20.28 -6.20
N PRO A 225 4.21 20.76 -7.34
CA PRO A 225 3.49 21.64 -8.25
C PRO A 225 2.38 20.89 -9.01
N LEU A 226 1.29 20.52 -8.32
CA LEU A 226 0.20 19.70 -8.85
C LEU A 226 -0.51 20.29 -10.07
N LYS A 227 -0.53 21.63 -10.21
CA LYS A 227 -1.17 22.31 -11.35
C LYS A 227 -0.49 21.98 -12.68
N GLU A 228 0.82 21.78 -12.69
CA GLU A 228 1.56 21.44 -13.91
C GLU A 228 1.25 20.02 -14.38
N MET A 229 0.95 19.13 -13.43
CA MET A 229 0.59 17.74 -13.68
C MET A 229 -0.83 17.57 -14.21
N LEU A 230 -1.72 18.53 -13.94
CA LEU A 230 -3.13 18.47 -14.34
C LEU A 230 -3.31 18.27 -15.84
N THR A 231 -2.55 19.01 -16.66
CA THR A 231 -2.61 18.91 -18.12
C THR A 231 -2.23 17.51 -18.59
N HIS A 232 -1.24 16.91 -17.93
CA HIS A 232 -0.76 15.57 -18.24
C HIS A 232 -1.82 14.50 -17.92
N PHE A 233 -2.37 14.50 -16.71
CA PHE A 233 -3.42 13.56 -16.31
C PHE A 233 -4.71 13.73 -17.10
N THR A 234 -5.06 14.97 -17.46
CA THR A 234 -6.21 15.24 -18.34
C THR A 234 -6.01 14.62 -19.72
N LYS A 235 -4.80 14.72 -20.29
CA LYS A 235 -4.47 14.10 -21.57
C LYS A 235 -4.54 12.58 -21.48
N GLN A 236 -3.96 11.99 -20.44
CA GLN A 236 -4.03 10.54 -20.23
C GLN A 236 -5.48 10.06 -20.11
N ALA A 237 -6.28 10.67 -19.23
CA ALA A 237 -7.67 10.30 -19.03
C ALA A 237 -8.48 10.40 -20.33
N ARG A 238 -8.26 11.47 -21.12
CA ARG A 238 -8.94 11.63 -22.41
C ARG A 238 -8.57 10.54 -23.42
N GLU A 239 -7.29 10.20 -23.53
CA GLU A 239 -6.84 9.15 -24.45
C GLU A 239 -7.31 7.76 -24.03
N ILE A 240 -7.27 7.45 -22.73
CA ILE A 240 -7.79 6.19 -22.21
C ILE A 240 -9.31 6.11 -22.43
N SER A 241 -10.05 7.20 -22.17
CA SER A 241 -11.48 7.29 -22.46
C SER A 241 -11.77 7.05 -23.94
N ARG A 242 -10.99 7.65 -24.86
CA ARG A 242 -11.13 7.42 -26.30
C ARG A 242 -10.97 5.94 -26.66
N ILE A 243 -9.95 5.27 -26.12
CA ILE A 243 -9.71 3.85 -26.38
C ILE A 243 -10.87 3.02 -25.82
N ARG A 244 -11.30 3.29 -24.59
CA ARG A 244 -12.45 2.64 -23.95
C ARG A 244 -13.71 2.74 -24.79
N SER A 245 -14.06 3.96 -25.23
CA SER A 245 -15.21 4.21 -26.10
C SER A 245 -15.09 3.47 -27.43
N THR A 246 -13.89 3.42 -28.01
CA THR A 246 -13.63 2.72 -29.28
C THR A 246 -13.83 1.22 -29.15
N ILE A 247 -13.32 0.60 -28.07
CA ILE A 247 -13.52 -0.82 -27.78
C ILE A 247 -15.01 -1.10 -27.51
N SER A 248 -15.66 -0.26 -26.72
CA SER A 248 -17.09 -0.39 -26.38
C SER A 248 -17.99 -0.28 -27.61
N PHE A 249 -17.71 0.68 -28.50
CA PHE A 249 -18.41 0.82 -29.78
C PHE A 249 -18.25 -0.42 -30.66
N ALA A 250 -17.03 -0.98 -30.73
CA ALA A 250 -16.78 -2.21 -31.47
C ALA A 250 -17.58 -3.40 -30.90
N LEU A 251 -17.58 -3.55 -29.58
CA LEU A 251 -18.35 -4.59 -28.87
C LEU A 251 -19.86 -4.47 -29.11
N ALA A 252 -20.42 -3.27 -28.98
CA ALA A 252 -21.84 -3.02 -29.17
C ALA A 252 -22.29 -3.23 -30.62
N GLY A 253 -21.49 -2.77 -31.58
CA GLY A 253 -21.82 -2.86 -33.01
C GLY A 253 -21.65 -4.26 -33.60
N ARG A 254 -20.87 -5.15 -32.95
CA ARG A 254 -20.52 -6.52 -33.40
C ARG A 254 -20.00 -6.62 -34.85
N TYR A 255 -19.59 -5.50 -35.44
CA TYR A 255 -19.19 -5.38 -36.84
C TYR A 255 -17.77 -4.83 -36.92
N LYS A 256 -16.92 -5.45 -37.74
CA LYS A 256 -15.50 -5.07 -37.95
C LYS A 256 -14.68 -4.95 -36.65
N VAL A 257 -15.06 -5.71 -35.63
CA VAL A 257 -14.41 -5.72 -34.30
C VAL A 257 -12.89 -5.89 -34.43
N ARG A 258 -12.44 -6.85 -35.25
CA ARG A 258 -11.02 -7.10 -35.51
C ARG A 258 -10.28 -5.89 -36.10
N GLU A 259 -10.85 -5.24 -37.11
CA GLU A 259 -10.22 -4.07 -37.77
C GLU A 259 -10.09 -2.90 -36.79
N ILE A 260 -11.13 -2.64 -35.99
CA ILE A 260 -11.13 -1.56 -35.00
C ILE A 260 -10.07 -1.82 -33.92
N LEU A 261 -10.01 -3.06 -33.43
CA LEU A 261 -9.06 -3.45 -32.39
C LEU A 261 -7.61 -3.42 -32.87
N LEU A 262 -7.33 -3.84 -34.11
CA LEU A 262 -5.99 -3.70 -34.69
C LEU A 262 -5.58 -2.23 -34.84
N ARG A 263 -6.53 -1.32 -35.10
CA ARG A 263 -6.26 0.12 -35.12
C ARG A 263 -5.90 0.64 -33.73
N VAL A 264 -6.64 0.23 -32.70
CA VAL A 264 -6.33 0.55 -31.30
C VAL A 264 -4.94 0.03 -30.92
N TYR A 265 -4.60 -1.20 -31.32
CA TYR A 265 -3.26 -1.76 -31.09
C TYR A 265 -2.14 -0.92 -31.71
N GLY A 266 -2.36 -0.36 -32.90
CA GLY A 266 -1.40 0.54 -33.56
C GLY A 266 -1.06 1.80 -32.74
N GLU A 267 -1.86 2.12 -31.71
CA GLU A 267 -1.63 3.26 -30.82
C GLU A 267 -0.89 2.89 -29.53
N LYS A 268 -0.48 1.62 -29.37
CA LYS A 268 0.23 1.09 -28.18
C LYS A 268 1.42 1.95 -27.78
N GLU A 269 2.34 2.23 -28.70
CA GLU A 269 3.55 3.01 -28.41
C GLU A 269 3.21 4.45 -28.00
N SER A 270 2.19 5.05 -28.62
CA SER A 270 1.73 6.38 -28.24
C SER A 270 1.17 6.40 -26.81
N MET A 271 0.47 5.34 -26.40
CA MET A 271 -0.08 5.22 -25.04
C MET A 271 1.01 4.96 -24.00
N GLN A 272 1.96 4.08 -24.28
CA GLN A 272 3.13 3.87 -23.43
C GLN A 272 3.92 5.17 -23.27
N GLY A 273 4.14 5.90 -24.37
CA GLY A 273 4.81 7.20 -24.33
C GLY A 273 4.05 8.29 -23.55
N LEU A 274 2.76 8.12 -23.23
CA LEU A 274 2.07 9.00 -22.28
C LEU A 274 2.41 8.65 -20.83
N LEU A 275 2.62 7.38 -20.51
CA LEU A 275 3.06 6.95 -19.19
C LEU A 275 4.54 7.30 -18.95
N ASP A 276 5.39 7.18 -19.97
CA ASP A 276 6.80 7.60 -19.87
C ASP A 276 6.91 9.10 -19.58
N LYS A 277 6.07 9.91 -20.23
CA LYS A 277 5.98 11.36 -19.97
C LYS A 277 5.44 11.69 -18.57
N GLU A 278 4.69 10.78 -17.94
CA GLU A 278 4.27 10.93 -16.55
C GLU A 278 5.48 10.84 -15.63
N LEU A 279 6.34 9.85 -15.85
CA LEU A 279 7.57 9.68 -15.08
C LEU A 279 8.53 10.87 -15.29
N GLU A 280 8.65 11.38 -16.52
CA GLU A 280 9.39 12.62 -16.78
C GLU A 280 8.78 13.83 -16.04
N ALA A 281 7.45 13.93 -16.00
CA ALA A 281 6.75 14.99 -15.27
C ALA A 281 6.98 14.87 -13.76
N PHE A 282 6.98 13.66 -13.20
CA PHE A 282 7.35 13.41 -11.81
C PHE A 282 8.78 13.83 -11.51
N GLY A 283 9.75 13.52 -12.39
CA GLY A 283 11.13 13.95 -12.23
C GLY A 283 11.31 15.47 -12.27
N LYS A 284 10.48 16.19 -13.04
CA LYS A 284 10.46 17.66 -13.04
C LYS A 284 9.83 18.22 -11.78
N ALA A 285 8.69 17.66 -11.36
CA ALA A 285 7.97 18.08 -10.16
C ALA A 285 8.80 17.84 -8.89
N GLY A 286 9.49 16.70 -8.79
CA GLY A 286 10.34 16.33 -7.66
C GLY A 286 11.57 17.23 -7.48
N LYS A 287 12.10 17.81 -8.56
CA LYS A 287 13.19 18.81 -8.49
C LYS A 287 12.74 20.14 -7.86
N GLY A 288 11.45 20.44 -7.90
CA GLY A 288 10.87 21.66 -7.32
C GLY A 288 10.67 21.61 -5.80
N VAL A 289 10.97 20.47 -5.16
CA VAL A 289 10.72 20.25 -3.72
C VAL A 289 12.03 20.12 -2.95
N LEU A 290 12.02 20.45 -1.66
CA LEU A 290 13.17 20.30 -0.76
C LEU A 290 12.89 19.27 0.34
N PRO A 291 13.69 18.19 0.47
CA PRO A 291 14.78 17.80 -0.45
C PRO A 291 14.25 17.35 -1.82
N PRO A 292 15.05 17.46 -2.90
CA PRO A 292 14.61 17.05 -4.23
C PRO A 292 14.37 15.54 -4.26
N LEU A 293 13.29 15.17 -4.93
CA LEU A 293 12.90 13.77 -5.12
C LEU A 293 13.13 13.34 -6.57
N ASP A 294 13.53 12.08 -6.73
CA ASP A 294 13.52 11.42 -8.02
C ASP A 294 12.09 11.11 -8.49
N ALA A 295 11.96 10.75 -9.76
CA ALA A 295 10.65 10.46 -10.36
C ALA A 295 9.97 9.25 -9.71
N GLU A 296 10.75 8.25 -9.31
CA GLU A 296 10.27 7.00 -8.71
C GLU A 296 9.63 7.26 -7.35
N ARG A 297 10.27 8.03 -6.47
CA ARG A 297 9.72 8.37 -5.15
C ARG A 297 8.47 9.22 -5.26
N VAL A 298 8.42 10.15 -6.22
CA VAL A 298 7.18 10.91 -6.50
C VAL A 298 6.08 9.98 -6.99
N SER A 299 6.39 9.04 -7.88
CA SER A 299 5.44 8.04 -8.38
C SER A 299 4.92 7.11 -7.27
N ILE A 300 5.78 6.70 -6.34
CA ILE A 300 5.42 5.89 -5.16
C ILE A 300 4.53 6.70 -4.22
N ALA A 301 4.84 7.97 -3.97
CA ALA A 301 3.99 8.84 -3.16
C ALA A 301 2.59 8.99 -3.77
N TRP A 302 2.50 9.09 -5.10
CA TRP A 302 1.21 9.06 -5.80
C TRP A 302 0.46 7.74 -5.58
N ALA A 303 1.13 6.59 -5.70
CA ALA A 303 0.48 5.31 -5.45
C ALA A 303 -0.06 5.20 -4.02
N GLN A 304 0.70 5.68 -3.03
CA GLN A 304 0.29 5.70 -1.63
C GLN A 304 -0.90 6.62 -1.38
N GLU A 305 -0.89 7.84 -1.91
CA GLU A 305 -2.00 8.78 -1.73
C GLU A 305 -3.28 8.22 -2.37
N LEU A 306 -3.21 7.76 -3.62
CA LEU A 306 -4.39 7.21 -4.30
C LEU A 306 -4.92 5.97 -3.58
N LYS A 307 -4.05 5.13 -3.03
CA LYS A 307 -4.44 3.99 -2.21
C LYS A 307 -5.26 4.44 -1.00
N GLN A 308 -4.82 5.47 -0.29
CA GLN A 308 -5.56 5.99 0.87
C GLN A 308 -6.90 6.60 0.46
N ILE A 309 -6.95 7.37 -0.63
CA ILE A 309 -8.21 7.91 -1.16
C ILE A 309 -9.19 6.78 -1.50
N ILE A 310 -8.71 5.70 -2.12
CA ILE A 310 -9.56 4.57 -2.49
C ILE A 310 -10.05 3.82 -1.25
N LEU A 311 -9.21 3.65 -0.22
CA LEU A 311 -9.60 3.02 1.03
C LEU A 311 -10.73 3.77 1.75
N GLN A 312 -10.79 5.10 1.63
CA GLN A 312 -11.85 5.92 2.24
C GLN A 312 -13.22 5.74 1.60
N ILE A 313 -13.28 5.19 0.37
CA ILE A 313 -14.52 5.01 -0.39
C ILE A 313 -14.87 3.53 -0.63
N SER A 314 -14.05 2.61 -0.10
CA SER A 314 -14.27 1.14 -0.17
C SER A 314 -15.09 0.66 1.01
#